data_AF-A0A947PZ64-F1
#
_entry.id   AF-A0A947PZ64-F1
#
_cell.length_a   1.000
_cell.length_b   1.000
_cell.length_c   1.000
_cell.angle_alpha   90.00
_cell.angle_beta   90.00
_cell.angle_gamma   90.00
#
_symmetry.space_group_name_H-M   'P 1'
#
loop_
_entity.id
_entity.type
_entity.pdbx_description
1 polymer ?
#
loop_
_entity_poly.entity_id
_entity_poly.type
_entity_poly.pdbx_seq_one_letter_code
_entity_poly.pdbx_strand_id
1 'polypeptide(L)'
;MSGIYKVFGGTSIALLAALWLSIAPAAAQDPLYTIEGIKVDITAASAAAAREEAFIKAEQDAFAALAQRLLSEAELATFVPPDADTISNMVQDFELTEERLSTVRYMGTYTFRFKDSDVQKFFSVKGTAYTDVSSRPVLVLPFYQWGSRMVLWEGDNPWLNAWSRTTTQRALVPVAVPIGDAQ
;
A
#
# COMPACT_ATOMS: atom_id res chain seq x y z
N MET A 1 -33.04 -40.87 -63.92
CA MET A 1 -34.18 -39.92 -63.83
C MET A 1 -34.98 -40.27 -62.60
N SER A 2 -35.16 -39.31 -61.68
CA SER A 2 -36.10 -39.27 -60.53
C SER A 2 -35.97 -40.38 -59.45
N GLY A 3 -35.91 -40.16 -58.15
CA GLY A 3 -36.02 -38.96 -57.33
C GLY A 3 -36.07 -39.34 -55.83
N ILE A 4 -35.53 -38.45 -55.00
CA ILE A 4 -36.03 -38.01 -53.67
C ILE A 4 -36.27 -39.05 -52.58
N TYR A 5 -35.48 -39.01 -51.49
CA TYR A 5 -36.00 -39.17 -50.12
C TYR A 5 -35.26 -38.29 -49.09
N LYS A 6 -36.02 -37.33 -48.56
CA LYS A 6 -36.08 -36.76 -47.20
C LYS A 6 -34.81 -36.16 -46.56
N VAL A 7 -34.79 -34.82 -46.51
CA VAL A 7 -34.02 -34.02 -45.54
C VAL A 7 -34.65 -34.15 -44.16
N PHE A 8 -33.92 -34.73 -43.20
CA PHE A 8 -34.25 -34.66 -41.78
C PHE A 8 -33.59 -33.41 -41.18
N GLY A 9 -34.42 -32.53 -40.63
CA GLY A 9 -33.98 -31.39 -39.83
C GLY A 9 -33.40 -31.85 -38.50
N GLY A 10 -32.21 -31.38 -38.18
CA GLY A 10 -31.57 -31.53 -36.88
C GLY A 10 -31.05 -30.18 -36.41
N THR A 11 -31.87 -29.44 -35.67
CA THR A 11 -31.48 -28.26 -34.91
C THR A 11 -30.39 -28.64 -33.91
N SER A 12 -29.14 -28.28 -34.18
CA SER A 12 -28.07 -28.42 -33.20
C SER A 12 -28.04 -27.15 -32.34
N ILE A 13 -28.49 -27.31 -31.10
CA ILE A 13 -28.50 -26.29 -30.05
C ILE A 13 -27.04 -25.99 -29.69
N ALA A 14 -26.60 -24.76 -29.95
CA ALA A 14 -25.32 -24.26 -29.47
C ALA A 14 -25.41 -24.02 -27.95
N LEU A 15 -24.79 -24.91 -27.16
CA LEU A 15 -24.60 -24.74 -25.72
C LEU A 15 -23.45 -23.74 -25.50
N LEU A 16 -23.79 -22.45 -25.38
CA LEU A 16 -22.90 -21.41 -24.85
C LEU A 16 -22.88 -21.53 -23.33
N ALA A 17 -21.85 -22.20 -22.79
CA ALA A 17 -21.55 -22.16 -21.37
C ALA A 17 -20.97 -20.78 -21.02
N ALA A 18 -21.79 -19.94 -20.36
CA ALA A 18 -21.31 -18.67 -19.81
C ALA A 18 -20.43 -18.95 -18.58
N LEU A 19 -19.12 -18.81 -18.73
CA LEU A 19 -18.18 -18.78 -17.60
C LEU A 19 -18.38 -17.44 -16.87
N TRP A 20 -19.02 -17.47 -15.71
CA TRP A 20 -19.04 -16.34 -14.79
C TRP A 20 -17.69 -16.29 -14.08
N LEU A 21 -16.70 -15.59 -14.65
CA LEU A 21 -15.52 -15.19 -13.90
C LEU A 21 -15.95 -14.16 -12.86
N SER A 22 -16.02 -14.59 -11.60
CA SER A 22 -16.09 -13.66 -10.47
C SER A 22 -14.74 -12.94 -10.40
N ILE A 23 -14.68 -11.73 -10.94
CA ILE A 23 -13.55 -10.83 -10.72
C ILE A 23 -13.67 -10.38 -9.26
N ALA A 24 -12.95 -11.05 -8.36
CA ALA A 24 -12.79 -10.53 -7.01
C ALA A 24 -12.18 -9.13 -7.11
N PRO A 25 -12.67 -8.14 -6.35
CA PRO A 25 -12.02 -6.84 -6.31
C PRO A 25 -10.58 -7.05 -5.87
N ALA A 26 -9.63 -6.53 -6.66
CA ALA A 26 -8.26 -6.42 -6.20
C ALA A 26 -8.29 -5.58 -4.92
N ALA A 27 -7.91 -6.16 -3.79
CA ALA A 27 -7.74 -5.40 -2.56
C ALA A 27 -6.71 -4.31 -2.86
N ALA A 28 -7.13 -3.05 -2.83
CA ALA A 28 -6.21 -1.93 -2.95
C ALA A 28 -5.22 -2.05 -1.79
N GLN A 29 -3.92 -2.12 -2.12
CA GLN A 29 -2.85 -2.20 -1.13
C GLN A 29 -2.92 -0.95 -0.25
N ASP A 30 -3.01 -1.12 1.08
CA ASP A 30 -3.02 0.02 2.00
C ASP A 30 -1.61 0.64 2.02
N PRO A 31 -1.44 1.91 1.57
CA PRO A 31 -0.14 2.58 1.60
C PRO A 31 0.43 2.69 3.02
N LEU A 32 -0.41 2.53 4.06
CA LEU A 32 -0.01 2.58 5.46
C LEU A 32 1.06 1.53 5.81
N TYR A 33 0.91 0.29 5.34
CA TYR A 33 1.80 -0.85 5.61
C TYR A 33 2.86 -1.08 4.52
N THR A 34 3.03 -0.11 3.62
CA THR A 34 4.03 -0.13 2.57
C THR A 34 5.17 0.85 2.90
N ILE A 35 6.41 0.35 2.89
CA ILE A 35 7.62 1.15 3.12
C ILE A 35 8.49 1.10 1.87
N GLU A 36 8.68 2.25 1.24
CA GLU A 36 9.44 2.41 0.00
C GLU A 36 10.82 3.03 0.25
N GLY A 37 11.76 2.78 -0.66
CA GLY A 37 13.00 3.54 -0.72
C GLY A 37 14.06 3.14 0.31
N ILE A 38 14.01 1.90 0.81
CA ILE A 38 14.99 1.39 1.76
C ILE A 38 16.28 1.05 1.00
N LYS A 39 17.29 1.89 1.20
CA LYS A 39 18.59 1.78 0.54
C LYS A 39 19.56 0.98 1.39
N VAL A 40 20.21 0.01 0.78
CA VAL A 40 21.26 -0.80 1.41
C VAL A 40 22.51 -0.82 0.55
N ASP A 41 23.65 -0.92 1.23
CA ASP A 41 24.98 -0.97 0.65
C ASP A 41 25.87 -1.80 1.57
N ILE A 42 26.10 -3.06 1.20
CA ILE A 42 26.80 -4.05 2.03
C ILE A 42 27.95 -4.65 1.24
N THR A 43 29.08 -4.84 1.93
CA THR A 43 30.24 -5.58 1.42
C THR A 43 30.49 -6.80 2.30
N ALA A 44 30.64 -7.97 1.70
CA ALA A 44 30.84 -9.25 2.39
C ALA A 44 31.85 -10.14 1.64
N ALA A 45 32.03 -11.38 2.09
CA ALA A 45 32.97 -12.32 1.48
C ALA A 45 32.68 -12.67 0.01
N SER A 46 31.43 -12.50 -0.43
CA SER A 46 31.00 -12.66 -1.82
C SER A 46 29.77 -11.82 -2.10
N ALA A 47 29.45 -11.61 -3.38
CA ALA A 47 28.24 -10.93 -3.81
C ALA A 47 26.96 -11.58 -3.25
N ALA A 48 26.91 -12.91 -3.17
CA ALA A 48 25.78 -13.65 -2.64
C ALA A 48 25.63 -13.42 -1.12
N ALA A 49 26.74 -13.48 -0.37
CA ALA A 49 26.73 -13.16 1.05
C ALA A 49 26.30 -11.70 1.31
N ALA A 50 26.82 -10.76 0.51
CA ALA A 50 26.48 -9.34 0.63
C ALA A 50 24.98 -9.10 0.35
N ARG A 51 24.41 -9.81 -0.62
CA ARG A 51 22.98 -9.73 -0.93
C ARG A 51 22.11 -10.25 0.20
N GLU A 52 22.47 -11.39 0.78
CA GLU A 52 21.73 -11.98 1.91
C GLU A 52 21.73 -11.05 3.12
N GLU A 53 22.92 -10.56 3.51
CA GLU A 53 23.05 -9.60 4.61
C GLU A 53 22.29 -8.29 4.32
N ALA A 54 22.34 -7.81 3.08
CA ALA A 54 21.61 -6.61 2.67
C ALA A 54 20.10 -6.80 2.73
N PHE A 55 19.58 -7.96 2.37
CA PHE A 55 18.15 -8.26 2.44
C PHE A 55 17.66 -8.23 3.90
N ILE A 56 18.34 -8.96 4.79
CA ILE A 56 18.00 -9.00 6.23
C ILE A 56 18.04 -7.59 6.82
N LYS A 57 19.08 -6.81 6.50
CA LYS A 57 19.18 -5.42 6.95
C LYS A 57 18.06 -4.55 6.41
N ALA A 58 17.77 -4.64 5.11
CA ALA A 58 16.73 -3.84 4.48
C ALA A 58 15.35 -4.12 5.11
N GLU A 59 15.08 -5.38 5.42
CA GLU A 59 13.83 -5.80 6.03
C GLU A 59 13.68 -5.26 7.47
N GLN A 60 14.74 -5.34 8.26
CA GLN A 60 14.79 -4.76 9.61
C GLN A 60 14.63 -3.23 9.58
N ASP A 61 15.33 -2.56 8.67
CA ASP A 61 15.26 -1.11 8.50
C ASP A 61 13.84 -0.69 8.05
N ALA A 62 13.21 -1.47 7.15
CA ALA A 62 11.84 -1.26 6.72
C ALA A 62 10.84 -1.40 7.88
N PHE A 63 10.98 -2.43 8.71
CA PHE A 63 10.11 -2.64 9.86
C PHE A 63 10.29 -1.55 10.92
N ALA A 64 11.52 -1.09 11.15
CA ALA A 64 11.79 0.04 12.03
C ALA A 64 11.12 1.34 11.52
N ALA A 65 11.18 1.59 10.21
CA ALA A 65 10.48 2.72 9.59
C ALA A 65 8.96 2.60 9.70
N LEU A 66 8.41 1.38 9.59
CA LEU A 66 6.99 1.13 9.83
C LEU A 66 6.62 1.39 11.29
N ALA A 67 7.43 0.94 12.25
CA ALA A 67 7.19 1.20 13.67
C ALA A 67 7.19 2.71 13.98
N GLN A 68 8.11 3.48 13.42
CA GLN A 68 8.13 4.95 13.55
C GLN A 68 6.86 5.62 12.99
N ARG A 69 6.24 5.02 11.97
CA ARG A 69 4.99 5.52 11.39
C ARG A 69 3.77 5.21 12.26
N LEU A 70 3.73 4.01 12.86
CA LEU A 70 2.56 3.52 13.59
C LEU A 70 2.57 3.88 15.08
N LEU A 71 3.74 4.07 15.67
CA LEU A 71 3.89 4.33 17.11
C LEU A 71 4.04 5.83 17.40
N SER A 72 3.51 6.25 18.54
CA SER A 72 3.85 7.56 19.11
C SER A 72 5.30 7.61 19.59
N GLU A 73 5.86 8.81 19.76
CA GLU A 73 7.24 8.99 20.26
C GLU A 73 7.48 8.28 21.61
N ALA A 74 6.48 8.30 22.50
CA ALA A 74 6.56 7.65 23.82
C ALA A 74 6.62 6.12 23.69
N GLU A 75 5.84 5.54 22.78
CA GLU A 75 5.84 4.10 22.53
C GLU A 75 7.13 3.67 21.85
N LEU A 76 7.61 4.44 20.86
CA LEU A 76 8.86 4.20 20.17
C LEU A 76 10.07 4.23 21.11
N ALA A 77 10.06 5.08 22.14
CA ALA A 77 11.14 5.15 23.13
C ALA A 77 11.30 3.86 23.96
N THR A 78 10.22 3.07 24.09
CA THR A 78 10.21 1.78 24.81
C THR A 78 10.12 0.58 23.86
N PHE A 79 10.06 0.84 22.56
CA PHE A 79 9.87 -0.16 21.53
C PHE A 79 11.13 -1.00 21.38
N VAL A 80 10.94 -2.33 21.37
CA VAL A 80 11.98 -3.30 21.06
C VAL A 80 11.55 -4.03 19.79
N PRO A 81 12.31 -3.91 18.68
CA PRO A 81 11.99 -4.61 17.45
C PRO A 81 12.07 -6.13 17.65
N PRO A 82 11.22 -6.91 16.96
CA PRO A 82 11.29 -8.37 17.00
C PRO A 82 12.51 -8.87 16.22
N ASP A 83 12.80 -10.17 16.34
CA ASP A 83 13.85 -10.83 15.55
C ASP A 83 13.52 -10.87 14.05
N ALA A 84 14.54 -11.11 13.23
CA ALA A 84 14.43 -11.10 11.78
C ALA A 84 13.39 -12.10 11.25
N ASP A 85 13.35 -13.33 11.79
CA ASP A 85 12.39 -14.36 11.34
C ASP A 85 10.94 -13.92 11.61
N THR A 86 10.69 -13.29 12.75
CA THR A 86 9.38 -12.73 13.08
C THR A 86 9.00 -11.61 12.11
N ILE A 87 9.94 -10.73 11.75
CA ILE A 87 9.73 -9.69 10.73
C ILE A 87 9.39 -10.33 9.38
N SER A 88 10.13 -11.36 8.96
CA SER A 88 9.95 -12.00 7.65
C SER A 88 8.59 -12.66 7.53
N ASN A 89 8.08 -13.20 8.62
CA ASN A 89 6.72 -13.74 8.66
C ASN A 89 5.63 -12.67 8.50
N MET A 90 5.91 -11.41 8.88
CA MET A 90 5.00 -10.28 8.70
C MET A 90 5.12 -9.63 7.31
N VAL A 91 6.16 -9.93 6.53
CA VAL A 91 6.28 -9.43 5.14
C VAL A 91 5.26 -10.15 4.25
N GLN A 92 4.49 -9.38 3.48
CA GLN A 92 3.61 -9.89 2.45
C GLN A 92 4.40 -10.12 1.17
N ASP A 93 5.11 -9.10 0.71
CA ASP A 93 6.02 -9.16 -0.43
C ASP A 93 7.04 -8.02 -0.36
N PHE A 94 8.01 -8.05 -1.28
CA PHE A 94 8.94 -6.96 -1.49
C PHE A 94 9.18 -6.73 -2.98
N GLU A 95 9.63 -5.53 -3.30
CA GLU A 95 10.06 -5.13 -4.63
C GLU A 95 11.47 -4.57 -4.56
N LEU A 96 12.28 -4.88 -5.57
CA LEU A 96 13.64 -4.37 -5.71
C LEU A 96 13.68 -3.39 -6.89
N THR A 97 13.67 -2.09 -6.59
CA THR A 97 13.57 -1.02 -7.59
C THR A 97 14.92 -0.73 -8.25
N GLU A 98 16.01 -0.84 -7.50
CA GLU A 98 17.37 -0.67 -8.01
C GLU A 98 18.26 -1.77 -7.47
N GLU A 99 19.10 -2.36 -8.32
CA GLU A 99 20.09 -3.36 -7.92
C GLU A 99 21.43 -3.09 -8.60
N ARG A 100 22.51 -3.12 -7.81
CA ARG A 100 23.89 -3.12 -8.28
C ARG A 100 24.68 -4.16 -7.53
N LEU A 101 25.41 -4.99 -8.27
CA LEU A 101 26.18 -6.09 -7.73
C LEU A 101 27.62 -6.05 -8.26
N SER A 102 28.57 -6.27 -7.36
CA SER A 102 30.00 -6.44 -7.65
C SER A 102 30.47 -7.79 -7.07
N THR A 103 31.78 -8.10 -7.15
CA THR A 103 32.33 -9.38 -6.65
C THR A 103 32.05 -9.62 -5.15
N VAL A 104 32.06 -8.56 -4.34
CA VAL A 104 31.96 -8.60 -2.88
C VAL A 104 30.97 -7.58 -2.31
N ARG A 105 30.32 -6.77 -3.15
CA ARG A 105 29.47 -5.65 -2.72
C ARG A 105 28.10 -5.73 -3.37
N TYR A 106 27.08 -5.42 -2.60
CA TYR A 106 25.69 -5.35 -3.00
C TYR A 106 25.12 -3.99 -2.64
N MET A 107 24.44 -3.34 -3.59
CA MET A 107 23.63 -2.16 -3.33
C MET A 107 22.22 -2.39 -3.88
N GLY A 108 21.21 -1.99 -3.12
CA GLY A 108 19.83 -2.14 -3.53
C GLY A 108 18.91 -1.10 -2.94
N THR A 109 17.81 -0.83 -3.63
CA THR A 109 16.69 -0.04 -3.10
C THR A 109 15.45 -0.93 -3.05
N TYR A 110 14.95 -1.18 -1.84
CA TYR A 110 13.82 -2.04 -1.57
C TYR A 110 12.55 -1.25 -1.27
N THR A 111 11.42 -1.85 -1.65
CA THR A 111 10.10 -1.55 -1.11
C THR A 111 9.59 -2.82 -0.43
N PHE A 112 9.12 -2.69 0.81
CA PHE A 112 8.51 -3.80 1.55
C PHE A 112 7.04 -3.52 1.79
N ARG A 113 6.20 -4.53 1.55
CA ARG A 113 4.78 -4.55 1.90
C ARG A 113 4.58 -5.54 3.03
N PHE A 114 4.01 -5.08 4.15
CA PHE A 114 3.73 -5.93 5.30
C PHE A 114 2.27 -6.38 5.33
N LYS A 115 2.01 -7.55 5.92
CA LYS A 115 0.67 -8.07 6.16
C LYS A 115 0.00 -7.26 7.26
N ASP A 116 -0.97 -6.44 6.90
CA ASP A 116 -1.73 -5.57 7.81
C ASP A 116 -2.14 -6.31 9.08
N SER A 117 -2.78 -7.48 8.94
CA SER A 117 -3.33 -8.21 10.08
C SER A 117 -2.28 -8.71 11.06
N ASP A 118 -1.06 -9.02 10.60
CA ASP A 118 -0.02 -9.58 11.46
C ASP A 118 0.75 -8.47 12.16
N VAL A 119 1.00 -7.36 11.44
CA VAL A 119 1.52 -6.12 12.03
C VAL A 119 0.58 -5.60 13.12
N GLN A 120 -0.73 -5.54 12.83
CA GLN A 120 -1.74 -5.10 13.80
C GLN A 120 -1.74 -5.98 15.05
N LYS A 121 -1.74 -7.31 14.89
CA LYS A 121 -1.65 -8.24 16.03
C LYS A 121 -0.39 -8.00 16.85
N PHE A 122 0.76 -7.84 16.19
CA PHE A 122 2.04 -7.62 16.86
C PHE A 122 2.01 -6.37 17.75
N PHE A 123 1.51 -5.25 17.23
CA PHE A 123 1.40 -4.00 17.99
C PHE A 123 0.24 -3.98 19.00
N SER A 124 -0.82 -4.78 18.79
CA SER A 124 -1.96 -4.85 19.71
C SER A 124 -1.65 -5.67 20.99
N VAL A 125 -0.86 -6.75 20.87
CA VAL A 125 -0.57 -7.67 21.99
C VAL A 125 0.38 -7.05 23.03
N LYS A 126 1.15 -6.02 22.64
CA LYS A 126 2.17 -5.38 23.50
C LYS A 126 1.63 -4.29 24.44
N GLY A 127 0.32 -4.06 24.51
CA GLY A 127 -0.28 -3.11 25.46
C GLY A 127 -0.07 -1.64 25.13
N THR A 128 0.48 -1.34 23.96
CA THR A 128 0.42 -0.02 23.33
C THR A 128 -1.00 0.21 22.85
N ALA A 129 -1.59 1.36 23.19
CA ALA A 129 -2.96 1.69 22.83
C ALA A 129 -3.03 1.84 21.31
N TYR A 130 -3.29 0.73 20.61
CA TYR A 130 -3.49 0.69 19.17
C TYR A 130 -4.67 1.62 18.85
N THR A 131 -4.33 2.85 18.46
CA THR A 131 -5.29 3.87 18.09
C THR A 131 -5.65 3.59 16.64
N ASP A 132 -6.64 2.72 16.44
CA ASP A 132 -7.33 2.38 15.19
C ASP A 132 -6.74 3.08 13.94
N VAL A 133 -5.65 2.50 13.40
CA VAL A 133 -4.66 3.24 12.59
C VAL A 133 -5.10 3.42 11.13
N SER A 134 -6.18 2.77 10.71
CA SER A 134 -6.83 3.05 9.42
C SER A 134 -8.15 3.77 9.69
N SER A 135 -8.05 5.06 10.00
CA SER A 135 -9.24 5.91 10.05
C SER A 135 -9.85 5.97 8.65
N ARG A 136 -11.16 5.78 8.54
CA ARG A 136 -11.89 6.03 7.28
C ARG A 136 -11.51 7.42 6.76
N PRO A 137 -11.38 7.61 5.43
CA PRO A 137 -10.98 8.89 4.86
C PRO A 137 -11.83 10.03 5.42
N VAL A 138 -11.18 11.08 5.92
CA VAL A 138 -11.86 12.27 6.43
C VAL A 138 -11.98 13.29 5.30
N LEU A 139 -13.22 13.66 4.97
CA LEU A 139 -13.49 14.74 4.03
C LEU A 139 -13.37 16.08 4.77
N VAL A 140 -12.43 16.92 4.35
CA VAL A 140 -12.31 18.29 4.87
C VAL A 140 -12.96 19.25 3.88
N LEU A 141 -13.94 20.02 4.35
CA LEU A 141 -14.66 21.03 3.55
C LEU A 141 -14.24 22.45 4.00
N PRO A 142 -13.19 23.04 3.40
CA PRO A 142 -12.70 24.35 3.78
C PRO A 142 -13.61 25.48 3.25
N PHE A 143 -14.15 26.32 4.13
CA PHE A 143 -14.81 27.57 3.73
C PHE A 143 -13.97 28.78 4.14
N TYR A 144 -13.99 29.83 3.32
CA TYR A 144 -13.34 31.11 3.58
C TYR A 144 -14.37 32.23 3.60
N GLN A 145 -14.34 33.08 4.62
CA GLN A 145 -15.22 34.23 4.72
C GLN A 145 -14.42 35.53 4.62
N TRP A 146 -14.73 36.35 3.62
CA TRP A 146 -14.20 37.70 3.49
C TRP A 146 -15.36 38.70 3.52
N GLY A 147 -15.48 39.42 4.64
CA GLY A 147 -16.61 40.32 4.88
C GLY A 147 -17.93 39.52 4.94
N SER A 148 -18.86 39.84 4.04
CA SER A 148 -20.14 39.12 3.89
C SER A 148 -20.11 37.99 2.86
N ARG A 149 -19.02 37.82 2.11
CA ARG A 149 -18.88 36.74 1.12
C ARG A 149 -18.35 35.48 1.78
N MET A 150 -19.04 34.37 1.56
CA MET A 150 -18.60 33.03 1.92
C MET A 150 -18.20 32.30 0.63
N VAL A 151 -16.99 31.79 0.61
CA VAL A 151 -16.37 31.15 -0.56
C VAL A 151 -15.97 29.74 -0.19
N LEU A 152 -16.52 28.76 -0.92
CA LEU A 152 -16.18 27.34 -0.75
C LEU A 152 -15.30 26.86 -1.90
N TRP A 153 -15.76 27.02 -3.14
CA TRP A 153 -15.16 26.38 -4.34
C TRP A 153 -14.43 27.33 -5.29
N GLU A 154 -14.52 28.65 -5.07
CA GLU A 154 -13.88 29.63 -5.95
C GLU A 154 -12.35 29.57 -5.77
N GLY A 155 -11.60 29.77 -6.87
CA GLY A 155 -10.14 29.57 -6.92
C GLY A 155 -9.32 30.51 -6.03
N ASP A 156 -9.96 31.52 -5.46
CA ASP A 156 -9.44 32.48 -4.50
C ASP A 156 -9.65 32.06 -3.03
N ASN A 157 -10.21 30.87 -2.74
CA ASN A 157 -10.21 30.31 -1.39
C ASN A 157 -8.79 29.87 -0.97
N PRO A 158 -8.10 30.63 -0.09
CA PRO A 158 -6.72 30.32 0.28
C PRO A 158 -6.62 29.00 1.06
N TRP A 159 -7.68 28.61 1.76
CA TRP A 159 -7.72 27.40 2.58
C TRP A 159 -7.90 26.15 1.72
N LEU A 160 -8.81 26.18 0.73
CA LEU A 160 -8.94 25.11 -0.27
C LEU A 160 -7.63 24.89 -1.03
N ASN A 161 -6.96 25.99 -1.41
CA ASN A 161 -5.67 25.96 -2.09
C ASN A 161 -4.54 25.39 -1.21
N ALA A 162 -4.58 25.59 0.11
CA ALA A 162 -3.59 25.02 1.02
C ALA A 162 -3.78 23.50 1.18
N TRP A 163 -5.02 23.05 1.35
CA TRP A 163 -5.33 21.63 1.50
C TRP A 163 -5.10 20.83 0.22
N SER A 164 -5.43 21.36 -0.96
CA SER A 164 -5.21 20.66 -2.23
C SER A 164 -3.73 20.42 -2.57
N ARG A 165 -2.82 21.19 -1.96
CA ARG A 165 -1.37 21.02 -2.10
C ARG A 165 -0.77 20.03 -1.09
N THR A 166 -1.55 19.59 -0.10
CA THR A 166 -1.08 18.66 0.93
C THR A 166 -1.20 17.22 0.41
N THR A 167 -0.08 16.54 0.23
CA THR A 167 -0.07 15.13 -0.19
C THR A 167 -0.41 14.23 0.99
N THR A 168 -1.69 13.87 1.14
CA THR A 168 -2.15 13.00 2.24
C THR A 168 -2.05 11.49 1.95
N GLN A 169 -1.45 11.10 0.83
CA GLN A 169 -1.42 9.70 0.37
C GLN A 169 -0.72 8.72 1.34
N ARG A 170 0.00 9.22 2.35
CA ARG A 170 0.77 8.41 3.32
C ARG A 170 0.45 8.71 4.79
N ALA A 171 -0.64 9.42 5.07
CA ALA A 171 -1.01 9.78 6.44
C ALA A 171 -1.84 8.68 7.12
N LEU A 172 -1.72 8.56 8.44
CA LEU A 172 -2.53 7.65 9.28
C LEU A 172 -4.05 7.90 9.13
N VAL A 173 -4.43 9.12 8.77
CA VAL A 173 -5.79 9.50 8.40
C VAL A 173 -5.76 10.08 6.99
N PRO A 174 -6.21 9.35 5.96
CA PRO A 174 -6.30 9.89 4.62
C PRO A 174 -7.26 11.09 4.59
N VAL A 175 -6.77 12.27 4.22
CA VAL A 175 -7.60 13.46 4.01
C VAL A 175 -7.88 13.62 2.52
N ALA A 176 -9.16 13.62 2.16
CA ALA A 176 -9.62 13.93 0.82
C ALA A 176 -10.12 15.37 0.77
N VAL A 177 -9.71 16.11 -0.27
CA VAL A 177 -10.20 17.47 -0.56
C VAL A 177 -11.15 17.37 -1.75
N PRO A 178 -12.40 17.83 -1.63
CA PRO A 178 -13.36 17.75 -2.72
C PRO A 178 -12.99 18.68 -3.89
N ILE A 179 -13.24 18.23 -5.11
CA ILE A 179 -12.95 18.96 -6.37
C ILE A 179 -14.03 19.99 -6.76
N GLY A 180 -15.16 20.01 -6.05
CA GLY A 180 -16.21 21.03 -6.21
C GLY A 180 -17.07 20.89 -7.47
N ASP A 181 -17.18 19.69 -8.04
CA ASP A 181 -17.91 19.40 -9.29
C ASP A 181 -19.38 19.00 -9.09
N ALA A 182 -19.86 18.94 -7.85
CA ALA A 182 -21.26 18.63 -7.55
C ALA A 182 -22.17 19.78 -8.03
N GLN A 183 -22.80 19.59 -9.18
CA GLN A 183 -23.93 20.37 -9.69
C GLN A 183 -25.26 19.85 -9.15
#